data_AF-A0A5S9MDL9-F1
#
_entry.id   AF-A0A5S9MDL9-F1
#
_cell.length_a   1.000
_cell.length_b   1.000
_cell.length_c   1.000
_cell.angle_alpha   90.00
_cell.angle_beta   90.00
_cell.angle_gamma   90.00
#
_symmetry.space_group_name_H-M   'P 1'
#
loop_
_entity.id
_entity.type
_entity.pdbx_description
1 polymer ?
#
loop_
_entity_poly.entity_id
_entity_poly.type
_entity_poly.pdbx_seq_one_letter_code
_entity_poly.pdbx_strand_id
1 'polypeptide(L)'
;MKILDAPSLLSAVEQRSKVYQELRDEMQHVKKSIKKSVSGLGNEFTGKGADNIKAFYEDLALFTQTLILTLSICKKSVFRWGKKESLMMNR
;
A
#
# COMPACT_ATOMS: atom_id res chain seq x y z
N MET A 1 3.87 20.47 -22.11
CA MET A 1 2.93 19.48 -21.53
C MET A 1 2.64 18.44 -22.60
N LYS A 2 2.89 17.14 -22.35
CA LYS A 2 2.63 16.09 -23.34
C LYS A 2 1.17 15.67 -23.19
N ILE A 3 0.34 15.96 -24.18
CA ILE A 3 -1.03 15.45 -24.23
C ILE A 3 -0.94 13.97 -24.59
N LEU A 4 -1.53 13.11 -23.76
CA LEU A 4 -1.58 11.68 -24.02
C LEU A 4 -2.81 11.39 -24.88
N ASP A 5 -2.64 10.58 -25.92
CA ASP A 5 -3.75 9.94 -26.62
C ASP A 5 -4.30 8.78 -25.78
N ALA A 6 -5.51 8.31 -26.13
CA ALA A 6 -6.18 7.23 -25.42
C ALA A 6 -5.29 5.99 -25.16
N PRO A 7 -4.52 5.46 -26.13
CA PRO A 7 -3.66 4.30 -25.87
C PRO A 7 -2.46 4.63 -24.96
N SER A 8 -1.80 5.79 -25.11
CA SER A 8 -0.70 6.17 -24.20
C SER A 8 -1.19 6.39 -22.78
N LEU A 9 -2.41 6.94 -22.60
CA LEU A 9 -3.03 7.11 -21.30
C LEU A 9 -3.31 5.77 -20.62
N LEU A 10 -3.89 4.80 -21.34
CA LEU A 10 -4.15 3.47 -20.80
C LEU A 10 -2.84 2.78 -20.39
N SER A 11 -1.80 2.86 -21.22
CA SER A 11 -0.47 2.32 -20.90
C SER A 11 0.11 2.95 -19.63
N ALA A 12 0.03 4.28 -19.49
CA ALA A 12 0.51 4.99 -18.30
C ALA A 12 -0.26 4.58 -17.03
N VAL A 13 -1.57 4.40 -17.14
CA VAL A 13 -2.45 3.96 -16.04
C VAL A 13 -2.15 2.52 -15.64
N GLU A 14 -1.91 1.62 -16.59
CA GLU A 14 -1.48 0.24 -16.33
C GLU A 14 -0.13 0.19 -15.63
N GLN A 15 0.86 0.94 -16.12
CA GLN A 15 2.17 1.06 -15.48
C GLN A 15 2.03 1.57 -14.04
N ARG A 16 1.24 2.62 -13.81
CA ARG A 16 1.01 3.15 -12.46
C ARG A 16 0.29 2.16 -11.55
N SER A 17 -0.64 1.38 -12.09
CA SER A 17 -1.35 0.31 -11.38
C SER A 17 -0.42 -0.82 -10.92
N LYS A 18 0.60 -1.16 -11.73
CA LYS A 18 1.66 -2.13 -11.37
C LYS A 18 2.52 -1.60 -10.22
N VAL A 19 2.94 -0.34 -10.28
CA VAL A 19 3.73 0.29 -9.19
C VAL A 19 2.98 0.24 -7.85
N TYR A 20 1.67 0.52 -7.82
CA TYR A 20 0.89 0.38 -6.59
C TYR A 20 0.77 -1.05 -6.09
N GLN A 21 0.76 -2.04 -7.00
CA GLN A 21 0.72 -3.44 -6.63
C GLN A 21 2.04 -3.88 -6.00
N GLU A 22 3.16 -3.56 -6.65
CA GLU A 22 4.50 -3.89 -6.15
C GLU A 22 4.73 -3.26 -4.77
N LEU A 23 4.44 -1.97 -4.62
CA LEU A 23 4.57 -1.29 -3.33
C LEU A 23 3.66 -1.89 -2.26
N ARG A 24 2.45 -2.32 -2.62
CA ARG A 24 1.54 -3.01 -1.69
C ARG A 24 2.12 -4.33 -1.23
N ASP A 25 2.75 -5.09 -2.12
CA ASP A 25 3.31 -6.39 -1.81
C ASP A 25 4.57 -6.24 -0.95
N GLU A 26 5.43 -5.24 -1.22
CA GLU A 26 6.52 -4.85 -0.31
C GLU A 26 6.02 -4.47 1.09
N MET A 27 4.93 -3.69 1.18
CA MET A 27 4.33 -3.34 2.47
C MET A 27 3.75 -4.56 3.22
N GLN A 28 3.29 -5.59 2.51
CA GLN A 28 2.91 -6.87 3.13
C GLN A 28 4.11 -7.58 3.74
N HIS A 29 5.29 -7.53 3.09
CA HIS A 29 6.53 -8.06 3.65
C HIS A 29 6.95 -7.29 4.91
N VAL A 30 6.92 -5.95 4.87
CA VAL A 30 7.21 -5.10 6.04
C VAL A 30 6.27 -5.42 7.20
N LYS A 31 4.96 -5.53 6.94
CA LYS A 31 3.97 -5.89 7.97
C LYS A 31 4.27 -7.24 8.62
N LYS A 32 4.66 -8.24 7.82
CA LYS A 32 5.03 -9.58 8.34
C LYS A 32 6.27 -9.49 9.23
N SER A 33 7.28 -8.72 8.84
CA SER A 33 8.49 -8.50 9.64
C SER A 33 8.17 -7.84 10.98
N ILE A 34 7.34 -6.79 11.00
CA ILE A 34 6.89 -6.13 12.23
C ILE A 34 6.20 -7.12 13.17
N LYS A 35 5.25 -7.91 12.64
CA LYS A 35 4.54 -8.92 13.44
C LYS A 35 5.48 -9.98 14.01
N LYS A 36 6.47 -10.41 13.23
CA LYS A 36 7.48 -11.37 13.68
C LYS A 36 8.31 -10.80 14.82
N SER A 37 8.72 -9.53 14.75
CA SER A 37 9.44 -8.84 15.82
C SER A 37 8.64 -8.83 17.13
N VAL A 38 7.34 -8.51 17.08
CA VAL A 38 6.48 -8.53 18.28
C VAL A 38 6.37 -9.93 18.88
N SER A 39 6.11 -10.94 18.04
CA SER A 39 6.00 -12.33 18.52
C SER A 39 7.29 -12.87 19.13
N GLY A 40 8.45 -12.31 18.73
CA GLY A 40 9.76 -12.71 19.22
C GLY A 40 10.15 -12.12 20.58
N LEU A 41 9.39 -11.15 21.12
CA LEU A 41 9.71 -10.52 22.39
C LEU A 41 9.46 -11.44 23.61
N GLY A 42 8.65 -12.50 23.46
CA GLY A 42 8.44 -13.48 24.53
C GLY A 42 7.67 -12.96 25.75
N ASN A 43 7.32 -13.88 26.66
CA ASN A 43 6.61 -13.56 27.90
C ASN A 43 7.54 -13.04 29.01
N GLU A 44 8.86 -13.18 28.83
CA GLU A 44 9.88 -12.67 29.76
C GLU A 44 10.10 -11.16 29.62
N PHE A 45 9.78 -10.59 28.46
CA PHE A 45 9.82 -9.15 28.20
C PHE A 45 8.61 -8.46 28.86
N THR A 46 8.82 -7.96 30.08
CA THR A 46 7.78 -7.47 31.01
C THR A 46 8.12 -6.10 31.63
N GLY A 47 7.12 -5.48 32.25
CA GLY A 47 7.23 -4.15 32.87
C GLY A 47 6.80 -3.02 31.92
N LYS A 48 6.60 -1.81 32.49
CA LYS A 48 6.04 -0.66 31.75
C LYS A 48 6.78 -0.31 30.46
N GLY A 49 8.12 -0.44 30.45
CA GLY A 49 8.92 -0.20 29.24
C GLY A 49 8.67 -1.24 28.16
N ALA A 50 8.51 -2.51 28.54
CA ALA A 50 8.19 -3.59 27.61
C ALA A 50 6.79 -3.42 27.01
N ASP A 51 5.81 -3.02 27.83
CA ASP A 51 4.44 -2.75 27.37
C ASP A 51 4.41 -1.62 26.33
N ASN A 52 5.15 -0.53 26.57
CA ASN A 52 5.26 0.58 25.61
C ASN A 52 5.88 0.14 24.28
N ILE A 53 6.89 -0.72 24.30
CA ILE A 53 7.54 -1.23 23.08
C ILE A 53 6.59 -2.17 22.32
N LYS A 54 5.85 -3.05 23.01
CA LYS A 54 4.83 -3.91 22.38
C LYS A 54 3.74 -3.08 21.72
N ALA A 55 3.19 -2.09 22.43
CA ALA A 55 2.18 -1.18 21.91
C ALA A 55 2.67 -0.41 20.67
N PHE A 56 3.91 0.09 20.68
CA PHE A 56 4.49 0.78 19.53
C PHE A 56 4.51 -0.10 18.26
N TYR A 57 4.92 -1.37 18.38
CA TYR A 57 4.95 -2.25 17.21
C TYR A 57 3.55 -2.70 16.76
N GLU A 58 2.60 -2.83 17.68
CA GLU A 58 1.19 -3.07 17.33
C GLU A 58 0.62 -1.90 16.53
N ASP A 59 0.84 -0.67 17.00
CA ASP A 59 0.45 0.56 16.30
C ASP A 59 1.13 0.65 14.92
N LEU A 60 2.41 0.31 14.84
CA LEU A 60 3.14 0.29 13.57
C LEU A 60 2.57 -0.76 12.60
N ALA A 61 2.12 -1.92 13.11
CA ALA A 61 1.46 -2.94 12.29
C ALA A 61 0.09 -2.47 11.79
N LEU A 62 -0.68 -1.75 12.61
CA LEU A 62 -1.95 -1.13 12.23
C LEU A 62 -1.75 -0.03 11.18
N PHE A 63 -0.77 0.85 11.38
CA PHE A 63 -0.42 1.88 10.40
C PHE A 63 -0.05 1.27 9.05
N THR A 64 0.80 0.24 9.06
CA THR A 64 1.19 -0.48 7.83
C THR A 64 -0.02 -1.13 7.15
N GLN A 65 -0.96 -1.69 7.93
CA GLN A 65 -2.21 -2.22 7.38
C GLN A 65 -3.06 -1.13 6.70
N THR A 66 -3.14 0.06 7.29
CA THR A 66 -3.85 1.21 6.69
C THR A 66 -3.20 1.63 5.38
N LEU A 67 -1.86 1.70 5.32
CA LEU A 67 -1.13 2.00 4.08
C LEU A 67 -1.43 0.99 2.96
N ILE A 68 -1.45 -0.31 3.27
CA ILE A 68 -1.81 -1.37 2.31
C ILE A 68 -3.22 -1.15 1.73
N LEU A 69 -4.18 -0.76 2.56
CA LEU A 69 -5.55 -0.46 2.13
C LEU A 69 -5.57 0.77 1.22
N THR A 70 -4.90 1.85 1.61
CA THR A 70 -4.80 3.07 0.81
C THR A 70 -4.17 2.81 -0.55
N LEU A 71 -3.09 2.04 -0.63
CA LEU A 71 -2.47 1.63 -1.91
C LEU A 71 -3.45 0.85 -2.80
N SER A 72 -4.27 -0.02 -2.19
CA SER A 72 -5.30 -0.77 -2.90
C SER A 72 -6.40 0.14 -3.45
N ILE A 73 -6.78 1.19 -2.71
CA ILE A 73 -7.74 2.21 -3.15
C ILE A 73 -7.15 3.06 -4.27
N CYS A 74 -5.89 3.52 -4.13
CA CYS A 74 -5.18 4.30 -5.14
C CYS A 74 -5.10 3.55 -6.48
N LYS A 75 -4.70 2.26 -6.44
CA LYS A 75 -4.66 1.40 -7.63
C LYS A 75 -6.01 1.34 -8.35
N LYS A 76 -7.09 1.05 -7.61
CA LYS A 76 -8.45 1.00 -8.17
C LYS A 76 -8.91 2.34 -8.72
N SER A 77 -8.57 3.43 -8.05
CA SER A 77 -9.00 4.78 -8.45
C SER A 77 -8.30 5.25 -9.71
N VAL A 78 -6.98 5.05 -9.82
CA VAL A 78 -6.21 5.36 -11.03
C VAL A 78 -6.68 4.55 -12.22
N PHE A 79 -6.93 3.25 -12.04
CA PHE A 79 -7.44 2.41 -13.12
C PHE A 79 -8.83 2.84 -13.62
N ARG A 80 -9.76 3.10 -12.70
CA ARG A 80 -11.11 3.58 -13.06
C ARG A 80 -11.08 4.93 -13.75
N TRP A 81 -10.26 5.85 -13.27
CA TRP A 81 -10.09 7.17 -13.87
C TRP A 81 -9.54 7.05 -15.30
N GLY A 82 -8.46 6.31 -15.50
CA GLY A 82 -7.86 6.10 -16.83
C GLY A 82 -8.81 5.49 -17.85
N LYS A 83 -9.59 4.49 -17.43
CA LYS A 83 -10.61 3.87 -18.29
C LYS A 83 -11.71 4.86 -18.67
N LYS A 84 -12.19 5.66 -17.72
CA LYS A 84 -13.22 6.68 -17.97
C LYS A 84 -12.72 7.74 -18.96
N GLU A 85 -11.51 8.23 -18.77
CA GLU A 85 -10.91 9.28 -19.60
C GLU A 85 -10.64 8.80 -21.03
N SER A 86 -10.09 7.59 -21.19
CA SER A 86 -9.88 6.96 -22.51
C SER A 86 -11.19 6.80 -23.31
N LEU A 87 -12.30 6.49 -22.64
CA LEU A 87 -13.62 6.43 -23.26
C LEU A 87 -14.15 7.81 -23.69
N MET A 88 -13.78 8.88 -22.98
CA MET A 88 -14.17 10.25 -23.34
C MET A 88 -13.36 10.77 -24.52
N MET A 89 -12.11 10.36 -24.66
CA MET A 89 -11.23 10.74 -25.78
C MET A 89 -11.60 10.07 -27.12
N ASN A 90 -12.28 8.92 -27.08
CA ASN A 90 -12.71 8.17 -28.27
C ASN A 90 -14.16 8.49 -28.71
N ARG A 91 -14.78 9.52 -28.12
CA ARG A 91 -16.08 10.06 -28.54
C ARG A 91 -15.89 11.37 -29.28
#